data_AF-A0A2G3EC94-F1
#
_entry.id   AF-A0A2G3EC94-F1
#
_cell.length_a   1.000
_cell.length_b   1.000
_cell.length_c   1.000
_cell.angle_alpha   90.00
_cell.angle_beta   90.00
_cell.angle_gamma   90.00
#
_symmetry.space_group_name_H-M   'P 1'
#
loop_
_entity.id
_entity.type
_entity.pdbx_description
1 polymer ?
#
loop_
_entity_poly.entity_id
_entity_poly.type
_entity_poly.pdbx_seq_one_letter_code
_entity_poly.pdbx_strand_id
1 'polypeptide(L)' 'MSKVSKLDVYFGNRLIGTMALYKDTLAAFEYSKDWLKDGFSISPFSLHIDATHTATY' A
#
# COMPACT_ATOMS: atom_id res chain seq x y z
N MET A 1 15.00 21.65 7.67
CA MET A 1 13.88 20.71 7.95
C MET A 1 14.26 19.34 7.45
N SER A 2 14.14 18.29 8.25
CA SER A 2 14.34 16.91 7.81
C SER A 2 13.20 16.49 6.88
N LYS A 3 13.54 16.08 5.65
CA LYS A 3 12.56 15.63 4.66
C LYS A 3 12.06 14.25 5.07
N VAL A 4 10.82 14.16 5.51
CA VAL A 4 10.15 12.88 5.76
C VAL A 4 9.71 12.33 4.42
N SER A 5 10.39 11.29 3.94
CA SER A 5 10.13 10.64 2.64
C SER A 5 9.35 9.34 2.75
N LYS A 6 9.11 8.84 3.97
CA LYS A 6 8.42 7.58 4.25
C LYS A 6 7.53 7.73 5.49
N LEU A 7 6.32 7.20 5.42
CA LEU A 7 5.33 7.15 6.49
C LEU A 7 4.78 5.73 6.59
N ASP A 8 4.74 5.19 7.79
CA ASP A 8 4.01 3.96 8.07
C ASP A 8 2.55 4.30 8.36
N VAL A 9 1.64 3.59 7.71
CA VAL A 9 0.20 3.87 7.74
C VAL A 9 -0.48 2.80 8.57
N TYR A 10 -1.24 3.24 9.57
CA TYR A 10 -1.92 2.37 10.51
C TYR A 10 -3.44 2.56 10.46
N PHE A 11 -4.17 1.47 10.63
CA PHE A 11 -5.61 1.48 10.88
C PHE A 11 -5.86 0.87 12.26
N GLY A 12 -6.26 1.71 13.21
CA GLY A 12 -6.23 1.35 14.64
C GLY A 12 -4.80 1.00 15.07
N ASN A 13 -4.61 -0.21 15.58
CA ASN A 13 -3.30 -0.72 16.02
C ASN A 13 -2.58 -1.59 14.97
N ARG A 14 -3.12 -1.69 13.75
CA ARG A 14 -2.59 -2.58 12.71
C ARG A 14 -1.90 -1.78 11.61
N LEU A 15 -0.69 -2.19 11.26
CA LEU A 15 0.06 -1.63 10.12
C LEU A 15 -0.60 -2.09 8.82
N ILE A 16 -1.15 -1.14 8.07
CA ILE A 16 -1.84 -1.44 6.81
C ILE A 16 -0.92 -1.30 5.60
N GLY A 17 0.17 -0.54 5.72
CA GLY A 17 1.08 -0.30 4.62
C GLY A 17 2.05 0.84 4.88
N THR A 18 2.78 1.19 3.84
CA THR A 18 3.78 2.25 3.86
C THR A 18 3.50 3.21 2.71
N MET A 19 3.58 4.50 3.00
CA MET A 19 3.57 5.56 2.00
C MET A 19 4.98 6.15 1.86
N ALA A 20 5.43 6.37 0.64
CA ALA A 20 6.71 7.02 0.38
C ALA A 20 6.58 8.08 -0.71
N LEU A 21 7.29 9.20 -0.52
CA LEU A 21 7.40 10.23 -1.53
C LEU A 21 8.36 9.76 -2.64
N TYR A 22 7.90 9.81 -3.87
CA TYR A 22 8.65 9.46 -5.07
C TYR A 22 8.76 10.69 -5.98
N LYS A 23 10.00 11.00 -6.40
CA LYS A 23 10.31 12.16 -7.28
C LYS A 23 9.71 13.49 -6.82
N ASP A 24 9.56 13.68 -5.52
CA ASP A 24 9.09 14.91 -4.87
C ASP A 24 7.71 15.43 -5.30
N THR A 25 6.97 14.63 -6.07
CA THR A 25 5.70 15.01 -6.70
C THR A 25 4.68 13.89 -6.66
N LEU A 26 5.13 12.64 -6.49
CA LEU A 26 4.28 11.46 -6.44
C LEU A 26 4.38 10.83 -5.05
N ALA A 27 3.27 10.26 -4.57
CA ALA A 27 3.26 9.43 -3.38
C ALA A 27 2.96 7.99 -3.81
N ALA A 28 3.88 7.08 -3.53
CA ALA A 28 3.67 5.66 -3.69
C ALA A 28 3.11 5.10 -2.37
N PHE A 29 2.12 4.23 -2.47
CA PHE A 29 1.57 3.51 -1.32
C PHE A 29 1.62 2.01 -1.60
N GLU A 30 2.13 1.26 -0.64
CA GLU A 30 2.20 -0.20 -0.69
C GLU A 30 1.50 -0.77 0.55
N TYR A 31 0.59 -1.73 0.34
CA TYR A 31 -0.03 -2.45 1.45
C TYR A 31 0.96 -3.39 2.13
N SER A 32 0.82 -3.55 3.44
CA SER A 32 1.58 -4.56 4.17
C SER A 32 1.13 -5.96 3.73
N LYS A 33 2.06 -6.92 3.73
CA LYS A 33 1.76 -8.32 3.39
C LYS A 33 0.65 -8.90 4.26
N ASP A 34 0.57 -8.46 5.51
CA ASP A 34 -0.48 -8.90 6.42
C ASP A 34 -1.82 -8.26 6.05
N TRP A 35 -1.86 -6.97 5.72
CA TRP A 35 -3.11 -6.34 5.30
C TRP A 35 -3.62 -6.85 3.94
N LEU A 36 -2.72 -7.28 3.04
CA LEU A 36 -3.11 -7.88 1.76
C LEU A 36 -3.83 -9.24 1.90
N LYS A 37 -3.66 -9.96 3.02
CA LYS A 37 -4.25 -11.29 3.20
C LYS A 37 -5.73 -11.24 3.60
N ASP A 38 -6.07 -10.34 4.50
CA ASP A 38 -7.38 -10.30 5.18
C ASP A 38 -7.93 -8.88 5.36
N GLY A 39 -7.24 -7.86 4.83
CA GLY A 39 -7.69 -6.48 4.85
C GLY A 39 -8.60 -6.13 3.68
N PHE A 40 -8.90 -4.84 3.56
CA PHE A 40 -9.70 -4.28 2.47
C PHE A 40 -8.97 -3.10 1.82
N SER A 41 -9.38 -2.76 0.59
CA SER A 41 -8.83 -1.59 -0.10
C SER A 41 -9.24 -0.31 0.61
N ILE A 42 -8.27 0.53 0.98
CA ILE A 42 -8.52 1.83 1.62
C ILE A 42 -8.78 2.95 0.60
N SER A 43 -8.57 2.67 -0.68
CA SER A 43 -8.81 3.62 -1.77
C SER A 43 -10.17 3.33 -2.43
N PRO A 44 -11.02 4.36 -2.65
CA PRO A 44 -12.26 4.23 -3.43
C PRO A 44 -11.97 3.96 -4.92
N PHE A 45 -10.75 4.24 -5.38
CA PHE A 45 -10.23 3.68 -6.61
C PHE A 45 -9.75 2.27 -6.29
N SER A 46 -10.59 1.28 -6.58
CA SER A 46 -10.23 -0.14 -6.59
C SER A 46 -9.06 -0.37 -7.54
N LEU A 47 -7.84 -0.13 -7.08
CA LEU A 47 -6.66 -0.82 -7.61
C LEU A 47 -6.96 -2.29 -7.35
N HIS A 48 -7.49 -2.96 -8.38
CA HIS A 48 -7.96 -4.34 -8.32
C HIS A 48 -6.91 -5.20 -7.63
N ILE A 49 -7.35 -5.89 -6.57
CA ILE A 49 -6.56 -6.93 -5.93
C ILE A 49 -6.62 -8.16 -6.83
N ASP A 50 -6.02 -8.08 -8.02
CA ASP A 50 -5.99 -9.22 -8.92
C ASP A 50 -4.87 -10.16 -8.48
N ALA A 51 -5.23 -11.03 -7.56
CA ALA A 51 -4.46 -12.20 -7.16
C ALA A 51 -4.72 -13.39 -8.10
N THR A 52 -4.84 -13.18 -9.42
CA THR A 52 -4.83 -14.30 -10.38
C THR A 52 -3.44 -14.51 -10.97
N HIS A 53 -2.66 -15.31 -10.25
CA HIS A 53 -1.47 -15.96 -10.78
C HIS A 53 -1.77 -17.45 -11.02
N THR A 54 -2.31 -17.80 -12.19
CA THR A 54 -2.26 -19.14 -12.82
C THR A 54 -2.67 -18.98 -14.29
N ALA A 55 -2.04 -19.52 -15.34
CA ALA A 55 -0.83 -20.31 -15.52
C ALA A 55 -0.53 -20.38 -17.05
N THR A 56 0.76 -20.49 -17.40
CA THR A 56 1.35 -21.23 -18.55
C THR A 56 0.89 -20.99 -20.00
N TYR A 57 1.90 -20.59 -20.81
CA TYR A 57 2.12 -20.71 -22.27
C TYR A 57 1.05 -20.22 -23.25
#